data_AF-A0A661FRD3-F1
#
_entry.id   AF-A0A661FRD3-F1
#
_cell.length_a   1.000
_cell.length_b   1.000
_cell.length_c   1.000
_cell.angle_alpha   90.00
_cell.angle_beta   90.00
_cell.angle_gamma   90.00
#
_symmetry.space_group_name_H-M   'P 1'
#
loop_
_entity.id
_entity.type
_entity.pdbx_description
1 polymer ?
#
loop_
_entity_poly.entity_id
_entity_poly.type
_entity_poly.pdbx_seq_one_letter_code
_entity_poly.pdbx_strand_id
1 'polypeptide(L)'
;EQMMNMGGMAALLEKLPMPGNVNSAALKNSTDEKQFRRQIAIINSMTPQERRFPKVINGSRKKRIARGSGLEIQDVNRLLKQHLQMEKMMKKMSRGGMKKMMRGMPGGMLPPGMG
;
A
#
# COMPACT_ATOMS: atom_id res chain seq x y z
N GLU A 1 19.94 -8.41 -3.33
CA GLU A 1 20.08 -8.22 -4.80
C GLU A 1 19.34 -9.28 -5.63
N GLN A 2 18.21 -9.83 -5.16
CA GLN A 2 17.37 -10.74 -5.98
C GLN A 2 16.10 -10.07 -6.53
N MET A 3 15.94 -8.76 -6.29
CA MET A 3 14.81 -7.96 -6.77
C MET A 3 15.09 -7.20 -8.08
N MET A 4 16.21 -7.51 -8.77
CA MET A 4 16.48 -7.00 -10.13
C MET A 4 15.93 -7.92 -11.23
N ASN A 5 15.03 -8.84 -10.90
CA ASN A 5 14.30 -9.62 -11.90
C ASN A 5 13.10 -8.83 -12.43
N MET A 6 13.39 -7.71 -13.12
CA MET A 6 12.41 -6.92 -13.89
C MET A 6 11.78 -7.69 -15.08
N GLY A 7 12.19 -8.94 -15.33
CA GLY A 7 11.61 -9.79 -16.38
C GLY A 7 10.40 -10.61 -15.95
N GLY A 8 10.39 -11.14 -14.71
CA GLY A 8 9.37 -12.12 -14.29
C GLY A 8 8.00 -11.50 -14.02
N MET A 9 7.95 -10.27 -13.51
CA MET A 9 6.70 -9.59 -13.15
C MET A 9 6.00 -8.96 -14.37
N ALA A 10 6.79 -8.48 -15.35
CA ALA A 10 6.26 -7.90 -16.58
C ALA A 10 5.57 -8.96 -17.46
N ALA A 11 6.15 -10.15 -17.57
CA ALA A 11 5.58 -11.26 -18.34
C ALA A 11 4.30 -11.84 -17.70
N LEU A 12 4.18 -11.77 -16.37
CA LEU A 12 2.97 -12.20 -15.65
C LEU A 12 1.82 -11.20 -15.83
N LEU A 13 2.13 -9.90 -15.87
CA LEU A 13 1.17 -8.83 -16.13
C LEU A 13 0.61 -8.85 -17.56
N GLU A 14 1.37 -9.34 -18.53
CA GLU A 14 0.98 -9.40 -19.94
C GLU A 14 0.02 -10.57 -20.25
N LYS A 15 0.02 -11.61 -19.41
CA LYS A 15 -0.85 -12.80 -19.55
C LYS A 15 -2.08 -12.80 -18.66
N LEU A 16 -2.28 -11.76 -17.84
CA LEU A 16 -3.49 -11.61 -17.02
C LEU A 16 -4.53 -10.78 -17.79
N PRO A 17 -5.66 -11.36 -18.22
CA PRO A 17 -6.77 -10.60 -18.77
C PRO A 17 -7.43 -9.80 -17.64
N MET A 18 -6.95 -8.57 -17.41
CA MET A 18 -7.54 -7.65 -16.45
C MET A 18 -8.68 -6.88 -17.13
N PRO A 19 -9.93 -6.93 -16.62
CA PRO A 19 -11.02 -6.14 -17.17
C PRO A 19 -10.83 -4.65 -16.84
N GLY A 20 -10.61 -3.84 -17.87
CA GLY A 20 -10.75 -2.38 -17.85
C GLY A 20 -9.47 -1.59 -17.59
N ASN A 21 -8.99 -0.87 -18.61
CA ASN A 21 -8.22 0.39 -18.59
C ASN A 21 -7.13 0.63 -17.52
N VAL A 22 -6.59 -0.39 -16.87
CA VAL A 22 -5.36 -0.27 -16.10
C VAL A 22 -4.19 -0.31 -17.09
N ASN A 23 -3.86 0.87 -17.63
CA ASN A 23 -2.69 1.07 -18.48
C ASN A 23 -1.46 0.45 -17.80
N SER A 24 -0.94 -0.64 -18.35
CA SER A 24 0.31 -1.28 -17.93
C SER A 24 1.51 -0.32 -18.00
N ALA A 25 1.40 0.76 -18.79
CA ALA A 25 2.32 1.88 -18.82
C ALA A 25 2.32 2.72 -17.52
N ALA A 26 1.21 2.80 -16.79
CA ALA A 26 1.13 3.52 -15.52
C ALA A 26 1.98 2.85 -14.43
N LEU A 27 2.09 1.52 -14.47
CA LEU A 27 2.91 0.70 -13.57
C LEU A 27 4.40 0.67 -13.96
N LYS A 28 4.75 1.06 -15.19
CA LYS A 28 6.13 1.04 -15.75
C LYS A 28 6.88 2.37 -15.58
N ASN A 29 6.30 3.37 -14.94
CA ASN A 29 6.93 4.69 -14.86
C ASN A 29 8.10 4.70 -13.88
N SER A 30 9.29 5.04 -14.38
CA SER A 30 10.49 5.41 -13.61
C SER A 30 10.25 6.55 -12.59
N THR A 31 9.09 7.21 -12.66
CA THR A 31 8.54 8.10 -11.63
C THR A 31 8.28 7.37 -10.30
N ASP A 32 7.90 6.09 -10.32
CA ASP A 32 7.64 5.33 -9.10
C ASP A 32 8.92 5.09 -8.30
N GLU A 33 10.07 4.88 -8.93
CA GLU A 33 11.29 4.56 -8.19
C GLU A 33 11.75 5.74 -7.33
N LYS A 34 11.74 6.96 -7.86
CA LYS A 34 12.07 8.17 -7.08
C LYS A 34 11.06 8.41 -5.96
N GLN A 35 9.78 8.20 -6.22
CA GLN A 35 8.74 8.32 -5.19
C GLN A 35 8.91 7.25 -4.10
N PHE A 36 9.22 6.02 -4.48
CA PHE A 36 9.44 4.91 -3.57
C PHE A 36 10.67 5.15 -2.69
N ARG A 37 11.78 5.61 -3.27
CA ARG A 37 12.98 6.02 -2.52
C ARG A 37 12.66 7.13 -1.50
N ARG A 38 11.84 8.12 -1.86
CA ARG A 38 11.38 9.17 -0.92
C ARG A 38 10.53 8.59 0.21
N GLN A 39 9.60 7.68 -0.09
CA GLN A 39 8.81 7.01 0.94
C GLN A 39 9.68 6.20 1.90
N ILE A 40 10.66 5.46 1.38
CA ILE A 40 11.64 4.72 2.18
C ILE A 40 12.42 5.69 3.08
N ALA A 41 12.90 6.82 2.55
CA ALA A 41 13.62 7.82 3.34
C ALA A 41 12.77 8.39 4.49
N ILE A 42 11.48 8.66 4.25
CA ILE A 42 10.53 9.10 5.28
C ILE A 42 10.38 8.04 6.37
N ILE A 43 10.13 6.77 5.98
CA ILE A 43 9.92 5.66 6.92
C ILE A 43 11.19 5.42 7.73
N ASN A 44 12.36 5.45 7.11
CA ASN A 44 13.64 5.28 7.78
C ASN A 44 13.91 6.37 8.81
N SER A 45 13.41 7.59 8.58
CA SER A 45 13.51 8.73 9.51
C SER A 45 12.52 8.67 10.69
N MET A 46 11.60 7.70 10.71
CA MET A 46 10.69 7.45 11.82
C MET A 46 11.30 6.54 12.88
N THR A 47 10.90 6.75 14.13
CA THR A 47 11.18 5.83 15.24
C THR A 47 10.31 4.56 15.15
N PRO A 48 10.72 3.43 15.76
CA PRO A 48 9.92 2.20 15.75
C PRO A 48 8.50 2.38 16.28
N GLN A 49 8.31 3.23 17.28
CA GLN A 49 6.99 3.54 17.85
C GLN A 49 6.10 4.26 16.83
N GLU A 50 6.64 5.22 16.10
CA GLU A 50 5.91 5.98 15.08
C GLU A 50 5.53 5.12 13.88
N ARG A 51 6.39 4.16 13.49
CA ARG A 51 6.08 3.21 12.42
C ARG A 51 4.93 2.27 12.78
N ARG A 52 4.89 1.79 14.03
CA ARG A 52 3.81 0.93 14.54
C ARG A 52 2.52 1.70 14.77
N PHE A 53 2.63 2.96 15.22
CA PHE A 53 1.48 3.79 15.58
C PHE A 53 1.55 5.16 14.90
N PRO A 54 1.21 5.27 13.60
CA PRO A 54 1.31 6.54 12.87
C PRO A 54 0.46 7.68 13.43
N LYS A 55 -0.56 7.37 14.25
CA LYS A 55 -1.43 8.33 14.93
C LYS A 55 -0.71 9.19 15.96
N VAL A 56 0.44 8.75 16.48
CA VAL A 56 1.23 9.53 17.46
C VAL A 56 2.04 10.65 16.80
N ILE A 57 2.08 10.71 15.47
CA ILE A 57 2.88 11.68 14.70
C ILE A 57 2.19 13.04 14.69
N ASN A 58 2.61 13.91 15.62
CA ASN A 58 2.19 15.31 15.72
C ASN A 58 3.07 16.25 14.86
N GLY A 59 2.78 17.55 14.87
CA GLY A 59 3.50 18.55 14.06
C GLY A 59 5.02 18.60 14.33
N SER A 60 5.44 18.48 15.60
CA SER A 60 6.87 18.44 15.97
C SER A 60 7.57 17.22 15.37
N ARG A 61 6.95 16.03 15.49
CA ARG A 61 7.46 14.78 14.90
C ARG A 61 7.54 14.86 13.38
N LYS A 62 6.52 15.43 12.71
CA LYS A 62 6.55 15.65 11.25
C LYS A 62 7.73 16.51 10.82
N LYS A 63 8.01 17.59 11.54
CA LYS A 63 9.16 18.48 11.26
C LYS A 63 10.49 17.75 11.43
N ARG A 64 10.62 16.90 12.46
CA ARG A 64 11.81 16.06 12.67
C ARG A 64 12.00 15.02 11.55
N ILE A 65 10.93 14.31 11.18
CA ILE A 65 10.96 13.29 10.11
C ILE A 65 11.33 13.94 8.78
N ALA A 66 10.68 15.04 8.42
CA ALA A 66 10.93 15.79 7.19
C ALA A 66 12.42 16.18 7.07
N ARG A 67 12.97 16.80 8.13
CA ARG A 67 14.40 17.16 8.22
C ARG A 67 15.32 15.95 8.12
N GLY A 68 15.01 14.85 8.81
CA GLY A 68 15.81 13.61 8.76
C GLY A 68 15.80 12.94 7.38
N SER A 69 14.70 13.07 6.64
CA SER A 69 14.56 12.50 5.29
C SER A 69 15.02 13.43 4.17
N GLY A 70 15.35 14.69 4.45
CA GLY A 70 15.65 15.71 3.44
C GLY A 70 14.46 16.08 2.56
N LEU A 71 13.24 15.97 3.11
CA LEU A 71 11.97 16.19 2.40
C LEU A 71 11.10 17.21 3.13
N GLU A 72 9.98 17.58 2.53
CA GLU A 72 9.08 18.57 3.13
C GLU A 72 8.07 17.94 4.09
N ILE A 73 7.52 18.77 4.97
CA ILE A 73 6.41 18.36 5.87
C ILE A 73 5.19 17.90 5.05
N GLN A 74 5.01 18.44 3.84
CA GLN A 74 3.91 18.06 2.95
C GLN A 74 4.04 16.61 2.47
N ASP A 75 5.25 16.15 2.14
CA ASP A 75 5.52 14.76 1.74
C ASP A 75 5.18 13.78 2.87
N VAL A 76 5.58 14.11 4.10
CA VAL A 76 5.23 13.33 5.29
C VAL A 76 3.71 13.28 5.49
N ASN A 77 3.02 14.40 5.30
CA ASN A 77 1.55 14.45 5.40
C ASN A 77 0.86 13.58 4.33
N ARG A 78 1.39 13.57 3.10
CA ARG A 78 0.85 12.76 2.01
C ARG A 78 0.96 11.27 2.34
N LEU A 79 2.11 10.82 2.82
CA LEU A 79 2.34 9.44 3.23
C LEU A 79 1.41 9.03 4.39
N LEU A 80 1.24 9.89 5.40
CA LEU A 80 0.33 9.61 6.51
C LEU A 80 -1.14 9.52 6.06
N LYS A 81 -1.57 10.37 5.12
CA LYS A 81 -2.93 10.29 4.55
C LYS A 81 -3.14 8.98 3.79
N GLN A 82 -2.18 8.58 2.96
CA GLN A 82 -2.22 7.31 2.22
C GLN A 82 -2.29 6.11 3.19
N HIS A 83 -1.48 6.12 4.26
CA HIS A 83 -1.55 5.09 5.30
C HIS A 83 -2.93 5.02 5.97
N LEU A 84 -3.51 6.16 6.35
CA LEU A 84 -4.85 6.20 6.96
C LEU A 84 -5.95 5.71 6.01
N GLN A 85 -5.83 5.98 4.71
CA GLN A 85 -6.76 5.46 3.70
C GLN A 85 -6.64 3.93 3.59
N MET A 86 -5.43 3.40 3.53
CA MET A 86 -5.19 1.95 3.53
C MET A 86 -5.68 1.29 4.82
N GLU A 87 -5.42 1.87 6.00
CA GLU A 87 -5.92 1.39 7.30
C GLU A 87 -7.45 1.32 7.28
N LYS A 88 -8.13 2.34 6.76
CA LYS A 88 -9.59 2.37 6.63
C LYS A 88 -10.10 1.29 5.68
N MET A 89 -9.43 1.09 4.54
CA MET A 89 -9.80 0.06 3.57
C MET A 89 -9.62 -1.34 4.16
N MET A 90 -8.48 -1.62 4.78
CA MET A 90 -8.20 -2.90 5.46
C MET A 90 -9.20 -3.17 6.60
N LYS A 91 -9.54 -2.15 7.38
CA LYS A 91 -10.58 -2.26 8.42
C LYS A 91 -11.96 -2.57 7.84
N LYS A 92 -12.35 -1.95 6.73
CA LYS A 92 -13.63 -2.25 6.04
C LYS A 92 -13.65 -3.67 5.48
N MET A 93 -12.52 -4.15 4.97
CA MET A 93 -12.39 -5.52 4.46
C MET A 93 -12.45 -6.56 5.61
N SER A 94 -11.73 -6.30 6.71
CA SER A 94 -11.70 -7.15 7.91
C SER A 94 -13.04 -7.17 8.67
N ARG A 95 -13.76 -6.04 8.75
CA ARG A 95 -15.08 -5.94 9.40
C ARG A 95 -16.25 -6.52 8.58
N GLY A 96 -15.98 -7.57 7.81
CA GLY A 96 -17.02 -8.34 7.12
C GLY A 96 -17.22 -8.00 5.66
N GLY A 97 -16.27 -7.33 4.98
CA GLY A 97 -16.26 -7.24 3.52
C GLY A 97 -16.20 -8.64 2.88
N MET A 98 -15.32 -9.51 3.39
CA MET A 98 -15.24 -10.92 2.99
C MET A 98 -16.52 -11.69 3.32
N LYS A 99 -17.09 -11.48 4.52
CA LYS A 99 -18.29 -12.17 5.00
C LYS A 99 -19.57 -11.73 4.25
N LYS A 100 -19.68 -10.46 3.84
CA LYS A 100 -20.76 -9.97 2.98
C LYS A 100 -20.58 -10.37 1.52
N MET A 101 -19.35 -10.43 1.03
CA MET A 101 -19.05 -10.91 -0.33
C MET A 101 -19.39 -12.40 -0.48
N MET A 102 -19.08 -13.23 0.52
CA MET A 102 -19.54 -14.63 0.59
C MET A 102 -21.07 -14.75 0.68
N ARG A 103 -21.74 -13.83 1.37
CA ARG A 103 -23.21 -13.84 1.55
C ARG A 103 -23.98 -13.26 0.35
N GLY A 104 -23.28 -12.58 -0.56
CA GLY A 104 -23.84 -11.97 -1.78
C GLY A 104 -23.60 -12.78 -3.05
N MET A 105 -22.85 -13.89 -2.99
CA MET A 105 -22.77 -14.85 -4.10
C MET A 105 -24.03 -15.74 -4.11
N PRO A 106 -24.86 -15.71 -5.16
CA PRO A 106 -25.93 -16.69 -5.33
C PRO A 106 -25.26 -18.04 -5.63
N GLY A 107 -25.22 -18.94 -4.62
CA GLY A 107 -24.63 -20.27 -4.76
C GLY A 107 -23.51 -20.63 -3.77
N GLY A 108 -23.30 -19.85 -2.70
CA GLY A 108 -22.33 -20.14 -1.63
C GLY A 108 -22.68 -21.31 -0.72
N MET A 109 -22.98 -22.47 -1.31
CA MET A 109 -22.84 -23.76 -0.65
C MET A 109 -21.33 -23.94 -0.39
N LEU A 110 -20.92 -23.91 0.88
CA LEU A 110 -19.64 -24.54 1.22
C LEU A 110 -19.77 -26.01 0.80
N PRO A 111 -18.87 -26.56 -0.03
CA PRO A 111 -18.91 -27.99 -0.31
C PRO A 111 -18.80 -28.74 1.03
N PRO A 112 -19.75 -29.63 1.36
CA PRO A 112 -19.71 -30.40 2.58
C PRO A 112 -18.55 -31.41 2.46
N GLY A 113 -17.46 -31.18 3.18
CA GLY A 113 -16.29 -32.06 3.11
C GLY A 113 -14.96 -31.53 3.63
N MET A 114 -14.88 -30.29 4.11
CA MET A 114 -13.71 -29.82 4.88
C MET A 114 -14.11 -29.60 6.33
N GLY A 115 -14.19 -30.71 7.06
CA GLY A 115 -14.10 -30.79 8.52
C GLY A 115 -12.84 -31.56 8.89
#